data_AF-A0A7Z0HZJ6-F1
#
_entry.id   AF-A0A7Z0HZJ6-F1
#
_cell.length_a   1.000
_cell.length_b   1.000
_cell.length_c   1.000
_cell.angle_alpha   90.00
_cell.angle_beta   90.00
_cell.angle_gamma   90.00
#
_symmetry.space_group_name_H-M   'P 1'
#
loop_
_entity.id
_entity.type
_entity.pdbx_description
1 polymer ?
#
loop_
_entity_poly.entity_id
_entity_poly.type
_entity_poly.pdbx_seq_one_letter_code
_entity_poly.pdbx_strand_id
1 'polypeptide(L)' 'MQIQVNTDDNIKGDDALIAQVEADIREGLSRFADQITRVEVHLSDENAGKGGSGRVAELVEIRWRRNLRVN' A
#
# COMPACT_ATOMS: atom_id res chain seq x y z
N MET A 1 3.12 11.99 -4.55
CA MET A 1 2.55 10.80 -3.88
C MET A 1 3.45 10.30 -2.75
N GLN A 2 2.96 10.23 -1.52
CA GLN A 2 3.57 9.49 -0.41
C GLN A 2 2.96 8.09 -0.32
N ILE A 3 3.76 7.03 -0.14
CA ILE A 3 3.27 5.67 0.05
C ILE A 3 3.65 5.22 1.46
N GLN A 4 2.72 4.58 2.15
CA GLN A 4 2.93 3.97 3.47
C GLN A 4 2.43 2.53 3.40
N VAL A 5 3.32 1.58 3.65
CA VAL A 5 2.99 0.16 3.73
C VAL A 5 3.08 -0.25 5.19
N ASN A 6 1.95 -0.66 5.75
CA ASN A 6 1.83 -1.20 7.09
C ASN A 6 1.67 -2.70 6.98
N THR A 7 2.35 -3.43 7.85
CA THR A 7 2.28 -4.88 7.93
C THR A 7 1.84 -5.29 9.34
N ASP A 8 1.10 -6.38 9.44
CA ASP A 8 0.80 -6.98 10.75
C ASP A 8 2.05 -7.64 11.38
N ASP A 9 1.91 -8.09 12.62
CA ASP A 9 2.99 -8.73 13.39
C ASP A 9 3.48 -10.06 12.78
N ASN A 10 2.74 -10.62 11.81
CA ASN A 10 3.05 -11.89 11.16
C ASN A 10 3.99 -11.70 9.97
N ILE A 11 4.01 -10.52 9.37
CA ILE A 11 4.93 -10.14 8.29
C ILE A 11 6.13 -9.40 8.91
N LYS A 12 7.10 -10.15 9.45
CA LYS A 12 8.33 -9.55 10.00
C LYS A 12 9.38 -9.30 8.92
N GLY A 13 9.82 -8.04 8.81
CA GLY A 13 11.12 -7.68 8.24
C GLY A 13 11.33 -8.01 6.76
N ASP A 14 10.30 -7.81 5.94
CA ASP A 14 10.42 -8.01 4.49
C ASP A 14 10.51 -6.65 3.76
N ASP A 15 11.65 -5.97 3.93
CA ASP A 15 11.97 -4.71 3.24
C ASP A 15 11.87 -4.88 1.71
N ALA A 16 12.17 -6.09 1.20
CA ALA A 16 12.04 -6.43 -0.20
C ALA A 16 10.57 -6.46 -0.65
N LEU A 17 9.67 -7.03 0.16
CA LEU A 17 8.23 -6.98 -0.08
C LEU A 17 7.70 -5.55 -0.03
N ILE A 18 8.09 -4.77 0.97
CA ILE A 18 7.69 -3.36 1.07
C ILE A 18 8.14 -2.62 -0.19
N ALA A 19 9.39 -2.80 -0.61
CA ALA A 19 9.92 -2.18 -1.82
C ALA A 19 9.18 -2.63 -3.11
N GLN A 20 8.83 -3.92 -3.21
CA GLN A 20 8.07 -4.44 -4.35
C GLN A 20 6.67 -3.83 -4.42
N VAL A 21 5.95 -3.84 -3.29
CA VAL A 21 4.59 -3.26 -3.20
C VAL A 21 4.64 -1.76 -3.53
N GLU A 22 5.63 -1.06 -3.00
CA GLU A 22 5.88 0.33 -3.32
C GLU A 22 6.14 0.58 -4.82
N ALA A 23 6.90 -0.29 -5.48
CA ALA A 23 7.18 -0.20 -6.91
C ALA A 23 5.90 -0.41 -7.73
N ASP A 24 5.14 -1.45 -7.42
CA ASP A 24 3.89 -1.78 -8.10
C ASP A 24 2.87 -0.65 -8.00
N ILE A 25 2.73 -0.03 -6.81
CA ILE A 25 1.86 1.13 -6.60
C ILE A 25 2.34 2.34 -7.40
N ARG A 26 3.66 2.61 -7.41
CA ARG A 26 4.21 3.72 -8.18
C ARG A 26 3.97 3.55 -9.68
N GLU A 27 4.15 2.35 -10.19
CA GLU A 27 3.91 2.04 -11.60
C GLU A 27 2.41 2.19 -11.94
N GLY A 28 1.55 1.51 -11.18
CA GLY A 28 0.10 1.47 -11.42
C GLY A 28 -0.58 2.84 -11.28
N LEU A 29 -0.08 3.70 -10.39
CA LEU A 29 -0.63 5.03 -10.14
C LEU A 29 0.20 6.18 -10.74
N SER A 30 1.22 5.87 -11.53
CA SER A 30 2.16 6.85 -12.14
C SER A 30 1.44 8.02 -12.81
N ARG A 31 0.38 7.75 -13.59
CA ARG A 31 -0.42 8.76 -14.31
C ARG A 31 -1.13 9.76 -13.39
N PHE A 32 -1.34 9.41 -12.13
CA PHE A 32 -2.07 10.21 -11.14
C PHE A 32 -1.17 10.73 -10.01
N ALA A 33 0.15 10.49 -10.07
CA ALA A 33 1.08 10.72 -8.98
C ALA A 33 1.06 12.16 -8.42
N ASP A 34 0.80 13.15 -9.28
CA ASP A 34 0.70 14.58 -8.91
C ASP A 34 -0.61 14.93 -8.19
N GLN A 35 -1.66 14.15 -8.45
CA GLN A 35 -2.99 14.31 -7.85
C GLN A 35 -3.14 13.48 -6.58
N ILE A 36 -2.27 12.50 -6.35
CA ILE A 36 -2.30 11.65 -5.16
C ILE A 36 -1.35 12.21 -4.10
N THR A 37 -1.91 12.47 -2.92
CA THR A 37 -1.15 12.96 -1.76
C THR A 37 -0.63 11.81 -0.91
N ARG A 38 -1.44 10.76 -0.70
CA ARG A 38 -1.05 9.58 0.07
C ARG A 38 -1.69 8.31 -0.47
N VAL A 39 -0.97 7.20 -0.42
CA VAL A 39 -1.47 5.84 -0.54
C VAL A 39 -1.08 5.10 0.74
N GLU A 40 -2.03 4.44 1.36
CA GLU A 40 -1.80 3.63 2.56
C GLU A 40 -2.25 2.19 2.27
N VAL A 41 -1.36 1.23 2.51
CA VAL A 41 -1.60 -0.19 2.27
C VAL A 41 -1.40 -0.95 3.56
N HIS A 42 -2.36 -1.79 3.91
CA HIS A 42 -2.28 -2.70 5.05
C HIS A 42 -2.19 -4.12 4.54
N LEU A 43 -1.07 -4.78 4.82
CA LEU A 43 -0.80 -6.17 4.47
C LEU A 43 -0.93 -7.05 5.71
N SER A 44 -1.63 -8.16 5.56
CA SER A 44 -1.74 -9.20 6.59
C SER A 44 -1.39 -10.57 6.04
N ASP A 45 -0.81 -11.43 6.89
CA ASP A 45 -0.58 -12.84 6.58
C ASP A 45 -1.58 -13.69 7.36
N GLU A 46 -2.71 -14.01 6.72
CA GLU A 46 -3.75 -14.87 7.30
C GLU A 46 -3.32 -16.35 7.38
N ASN A 47 -2.14 -16.74 6.87
CA ASN A 47 -1.73 -18.14 6.71
C ASN A 47 -0.69 -18.64 7.71
N ALA A 48 -0.40 -17.90 8.78
CA ALA A 48 0.61 -18.24 9.80
C ALA A 48 0.47 -19.65 10.44
N GLY A 49 -0.63 -20.38 10.21
CA GLY A 49 -0.83 -21.76 10.67
C GLY A 49 -1.11 -22.84 9.60
N LYS A 50 -1.17 -22.53 8.29
CA LYS A 50 -1.63 -23.49 7.26
C LYS A 50 -0.65 -23.81 6.12
N GLY A 51 0.59 -23.30 6.18
CA GLY A 51 1.64 -23.66 5.22
C GLY A 51 1.43 -23.12 3.79
N GLY A 52 0.57 -22.13 3.62
CA GLY A 52 0.34 -21.45 2.34
C GLY A 52 0.99 -20.08 2.30
N SER A 53 1.77 -19.77 1.27
CA SER A 53 2.40 -18.47 1.03
C SER A 53 1.41 -17.42 0.52
N GLY A 54 0.19 -17.38 1.07
CA GLY A 54 -0.86 -16.46 0.63
C GLY A 54 -0.86 -15.22 1.50
N ARG A 55 -0.25 -14.13 1.02
CA ARG A 55 -0.38 -12.81 1.63
C ARG A 55 -1.57 -12.09 1.00
N VAL A 56 -2.39 -11.42 1.81
CA VAL A 56 -3.57 -10.69 1.33
C VAL A 56 -3.43 -9.23 1.76
N ALA A 57 -3.63 -8.31 0.82
CA ALA A 57 -3.81 -6.90 1.16
C ALA A 57 -5.23 -6.73 1.69
N GLU A 58 -5.37 -6.32 2.95
CA GLU A 58 -6.68 -6.14 3.58
C GLU A 58 -7.30 -4.79 3.18
N LEU A 59 -6.47 -3.74 3.08
CA LEU A 59 -6.95 -2.40 2.76
C LEU A 59 -5.93 -1.62 1.92
N VAL A 60 -6.45 -0.92 0.90
CA VAL A 60 -5.72 0.10 0.15
C VAL A 60 -6.55 1.39 0.18
N GLU A 61 -6.03 2.43 0.84
CA GLU A 61 -6.63 3.76 0.84
C GLU A 61 -5.80 4.72 -0.03
N ILE A 62 -6.49 5.49 -0.89
CA ILE A 62 -5.86 6.52 -1.73
C ILE A 62 -6.46 7.88 -1.39
N ARG A 63 -5.60 8.83 -1.01
CA ARG A 63 -5.96 10.21 -0.74
C ARG A 63 -5.58 11.12 -1.91
N TRP A 64 -6.60 11.64 -2.56
CA TRP A 64 -6.48 12.62 -3.63
C TRP A 64 -6.30 14.03 -3.07
N ARG A 65 -5.50 14.84 -3.76
CA ARG A 65 -5.34 16.27 -3.49
C ARG A 65 -6.71 16.92 -3.70
N ARG A 66 -7.25 17.54 -2.65
CA ARG A 66 -8.53 18.24 -2.77
C ARG A 66 -8.32 19.58 -3.47
N ASN A 67 -8.92 19.75 -4.64
CA ASN A 67 -9.10 21.07 -5.26
C ASN A 67 -10.35 21.73 -4.67
N LEU A 68 -10.26 22.23 -3.44
CA LEU A 68 -11.33 23.06 -2.87
C LEU A 68 -11.23 24.46 -3.49
N ARG A 69 -12.00 24.70 -4.55
CA ARG A 69 -12.38 26.07 -4.91
C ARG A 69 -13.59 26.42 -4.06
N VAL A 70 -13.36 27.18 -3.00
CA VAL A 70 -14.44 27.84 -2.27
C VAL A 70 -14.83 29.06 -3.11
N ASN A 71 -16.09 29.16 -3.51
CA ASN A 71 -16.67 30.33 -4.18
C ASN A 71 -17.36 31.21 -3.15
#